data_AF-A0A4R5B6A2-F1
#
_entry.id   AF-A0A4R5B6A2-F1
#
_cell.length_a   1.000
_cell.length_b   1.000
_cell.length_c   1.000
_cell.angle_alpha   90.00
_cell.angle_beta   90.00
_cell.angle_gamma   90.00
#
_symmetry.space_group_name_H-M   'P 1'
#
loop_
_entity.id
_entity.type
_entity.pdbx_description
1 polymer ?
#
loop_
_entity_poly.entity_id
_entity_poly.type
_entity_poly.pdbx_seq_one_letter_code
_entity_poly.pdbx_strand_id
1 'polypeptide(L)'
;MTAWDEDALACLRAAAQRGDGAGGLAALAGRPLGPVLQYAGDVLVAALAEGLDAARPRARECVEALDGRGLPGDAELAAELTAALEGPGTGLPPVPADLGAVAAALEDADPHVLDLARGDVLALDELTGDEPAGDEPAGEPSLDHADAAYDPGRWLPIPPGAVPDEDEGTPGDAQEAREDARRGRARKWLADHGYRPAPRTL
;
A
#
# COMPACT_ATOMS: atom_id res chain seq x y z
N MET A 1 5.25 -8.04 25.79
CA MET A 1 3.92 -8.09 25.16
C MET A 1 3.77 -6.80 24.40
N THR A 2 4.06 -6.84 23.11
CA THR A 2 3.64 -5.81 22.17
C THR A 2 2.12 -5.62 22.31
N ALA A 3 1.65 -4.39 22.20
CA ALA A 3 0.21 -4.09 22.24
C ALA A 3 -0.53 -4.62 20.99
N TRP A 4 0.23 -5.18 20.04
CA TRP A 4 -0.20 -5.78 18.80
C TRP A 4 0.10 -7.28 18.86
N ASP A 5 -0.94 -8.07 19.14
CA ASP A 5 -0.91 -9.50 18.92
C ASP A 5 -1.30 -9.83 17.46
N GLU A 6 -1.12 -11.09 17.06
CA GLU A 6 -1.37 -11.56 15.70
C GLU A 6 -2.81 -11.32 15.25
N ASP A 7 -3.79 -11.55 16.13
CA ASP A 7 -5.21 -11.34 15.85
C ASP A 7 -5.53 -9.85 15.64
N ALA A 8 -4.97 -8.98 16.48
CA ALA A 8 -5.12 -7.54 16.36
C ALA A 8 -4.50 -7.01 15.06
N LEU A 9 -3.31 -7.50 14.69
CA LEU A 9 -2.66 -7.17 13.42
C LEU A 9 -3.47 -7.68 12.23
N ALA A 10 -3.96 -8.92 12.28
CA ALA A 10 -4.82 -9.47 11.23
C ALA A 10 -6.09 -8.64 11.03
N CYS A 11 -6.74 -8.21 12.13
CA CYS A 11 -7.87 -7.30 12.08
C CYS A 11 -7.53 -5.97 11.41
N LEU A 12 -6.41 -5.34 11.80
CA LEU A 12 -5.97 -4.07 11.25
C LEU A 12 -5.62 -4.17 9.75
N ARG A 13 -4.88 -5.22 9.35
CA ARG A 13 -4.55 -5.50 7.95
C ARG A 13 -5.81 -5.64 7.11
N ALA A 14 -6.77 -6.42 7.59
CA ALA A 14 -8.00 -6.67 6.88
C ALA A 14 -8.87 -5.38 6.78
N ALA A 15 -8.86 -4.54 7.81
CA ALA A 15 -9.53 -3.25 7.78
C ALA A 15 -8.90 -2.29 6.75
N ALA A 16 -7.57 -2.17 6.74
CA ALA A 16 -6.85 -1.36 5.77
C ALA A 16 -7.09 -1.82 4.33
N GLN A 17 -7.06 -3.15 4.09
CA GLN A 17 -7.30 -3.71 2.76
C GLN A 17 -8.70 -3.40 2.21
N ARG A 18 -9.72 -3.39 3.09
CA ARG A 18 -11.11 -3.10 2.71
C ARG A 18 -11.45 -1.62 2.71
N GLY A 19 -10.58 -0.75 3.22
CA GLY A 19 -10.95 0.64 3.51
C GLY A 19 -12.04 0.75 4.58
N ASP A 20 -12.05 -0.16 5.55
CA ASP A 20 -13.03 -0.24 6.64
C ASP A 20 -12.58 0.63 7.82
N GLY A 21 -12.98 1.90 7.79
CA GLY A 21 -12.58 2.92 8.77
C GLY A 21 -13.11 2.63 10.18
N ALA A 22 -14.38 2.26 10.29
CA ALA A 22 -14.99 1.87 11.56
C ALA A 22 -14.29 0.65 12.21
N GLY A 23 -14.06 -0.41 11.43
CA GLY A 23 -13.36 -1.62 11.89
C GLY A 23 -11.91 -1.33 12.27
N GLY A 24 -11.22 -0.52 11.49
CA GLY A 24 -9.85 -0.09 11.81
C GLY A 24 -9.75 0.76 13.07
N LEU A 25 -10.67 1.70 13.27
CA LEU A 25 -10.71 2.52 14.49
C LEU A 25 -10.95 1.67 15.75
N ALA A 26 -11.79 0.64 15.64
CA ALA A 26 -11.99 -0.33 16.71
C ALA A 26 -10.71 -1.14 16.99
N ALA A 27 -9.95 -1.53 15.95
CA ALA A 27 -8.67 -2.21 16.11
C ALA A 27 -7.62 -1.31 16.79
N LEU A 28 -7.59 -0.01 16.50
CA LEU A 28 -6.66 0.96 17.12
C LEU A 28 -7.01 1.32 18.58
N ALA A 29 -8.23 1.03 19.03
CA ALA A 29 -8.71 1.47 20.34
C ALA A 29 -7.81 1.00 21.50
N GLY A 30 -7.27 1.95 22.27
CA GLY A 30 -6.40 1.69 23.42
C GLY A 30 -4.98 1.21 23.08
N ARG A 31 -4.60 1.15 21.80
CA ARG A 31 -3.28 0.68 21.34
C ARG A 31 -2.38 1.84 20.88
N PRO A 32 -1.05 1.70 21.02
CA PRO A 32 -0.07 2.64 20.48
C PRO A 32 0.02 2.53 18.96
N LEU A 33 0.16 3.66 18.27
CA LEU A 33 0.25 3.71 16.81
C LEU A 33 1.65 3.40 16.27
N GLY A 34 2.69 3.70 17.05
CA GLY A 34 4.10 3.70 16.61
C GLY A 34 4.56 2.48 15.79
N PRO A 35 4.21 1.24 16.17
CA PRO A 35 4.62 0.04 15.41
C PRO A 35 3.93 -0.15 14.05
N VAL A 36 2.79 0.52 13.82
CA VAL A 36 1.87 0.26 12.69
C VAL A 36 1.40 1.56 12.04
N LEU A 37 2.23 2.60 12.00
CA LEU A 37 1.82 3.94 11.54
C LEU A 37 1.25 3.97 10.12
N GLN A 38 1.79 3.18 9.19
CA GLN A 38 1.30 3.10 7.82
C GLN A 38 -0.09 2.45 7.77
N TYR A 39 -0.29 1.34 8.49
CA TYR A 39 -1.61 0.71 8.60
C TYR A 39 -2.63 1.59 9.35
N ALA A 40 -2.20 2.21 10.45
CA ALA A 40 -3.03 3.09 11.25
C ALA A 40 -3.49 4.29 10.42
N GLY A 41 -2.59 4.91 9.66
CA GLY A 41 -2.96 6.03 8.79
C GLY A 41 -3.95 5.63 7.69
N ASP A 42 -3.79 4.46 7.06
CA ASP A 42 -4.75 3.95 6.05
C ASP A 42 -6.18 3.87 6.61
N VAL A 43 -6.34 3.23 7.76
CA VAL A 43 -7.67 3.10 8.37
C VAL A 43 -8.21 4.42 8.92
N LEU A 44 -7.33 5.34 9.35
CA LEU A 44 -7.73 6.67 9.81
C LEU A 44 -8.18 7.56 8.63
N VAL A 45 -7.53 7.47 7.47
CA VAL A 45 -8.00 8.12 6.23
C VAL A 45 -9.38 7.59 5.86
N ALA A 46 -9.57 6.26 5.87
CA ALA A 46 -10.88 5.65 5.61
C ALA A 46 -11.95 6.12 6.62
N ALA A 47 -11.64 6.11 7.92
CA ALA A 47 -12.56 6.55 8.97
C ALA A 47 -12.96 8.03 8.83
N LEU A 48 -12.03 8.90 8.43
CA LEU A 48 -12.32 10.30 8.16
C LEU A 48 -13.20 10.47 6.91
N ALA A 49 -12.96 9.69 5.85
CA ALA A 49 -13.80 9.68 4.66
C ALA A 49 -15.22 9.17 4.93
N GLU A 50 -15.38 8.24 5.88
CA GLU A 50 -16.68 7.78 6.40
C GLU A 50 -17.38 8.80 7.32
N GLY A 51 -16.72 9.92 7.66
CA GLY A 51 -17.26 10.96 8.54
C GLY A 51 -17.21 10.62 10.03
N LEU A 52 -16.34 9.69 10.44
CA LEU A 52 -16.19 9.29 11.84
C LEU A 52 -15.34 10.34 12.59
N ASP A 53 -15.99 11.32 13.21
CA ASP A 53 -15.31 12.39 13.97
C ASP A 53 -14.42 11.86 15.10
N ALA A 54 -14.72 10.66 15.64
CA ALA A 54 -13.90 9.98 16.63
C ALA A 54 -12.48 9.64 16.13
N ALA A 55 -12.25 9.59 14.82
CA ALA A 55 -10.94 9.34 14.23
C ALA A 55 -10.02 10.58 14.27
N ARG A 56 -10.58 11.80 14.35
CA ARG A 56 -9.80 13.05 14.21
C ARG A 56 -8.64 13.19 15.21
N PRO A 57 -8.78 12.91 16.52
CA PRO A 57 -7.67 13.02 17.45
C PRO A 57 -6.54 12.02 17.14
N ARG A 58 -6.90 10.78 16.79
CA ARG A 58 -5.95 9.73 16.41
C ARG A 58 -5.26 10.03 15.08
N ALA A 59 -5.96 10.63 14.12
CA ALA A 59 -5.37 11.08 12.87
C ALA A 59 -4.28 12.15 13.11
N ARG A 60 -4.51 13.12 14.00
CA ARG A 60 -3.49 14.12 14.37
C ARG A 60 -2.29 13.49 15.08
N GLU A 61 -2.53 12.58 16.02
CA GLU A 61 -1.46 11.79 16.66
C GLU A 61 -0.63 11.01 15.62
N CYS A 62 -1.30 10.44 14.62
CA CYS A 62 -0.66 9.70 13.54
C CYS A 62 0.21 10.63 12.66
N VAL A 63 -0.29 11.80 12.27
CA VAL A 63 0.49 12.81 11.53
C VAL A 63 1.75 13.20 12.30
N GLU A 64 1.63 13.55 13.58
CA GLU A 64 2.79 13.92 14.41
C GLU A 64 3.82 12.78 14.51
N ALA A 65 3.36 11.54 14.63
CA ALA A 65 4.25 10.38 14.71
C ALA A 65 4.93 10.06 13.37
N LEU A 66 4.23 10.22 12.25
CA LEU A 66 4.78 10.07 10.90
C LEU A 66 5.84 11.14 10.63
N ASP A 67 5.53 12.41 10.91
CA ASP A 67 6.46 13.54 10.73
C ASP A 67 7.71 13.40 11.61
N GLY A 68 7.53 12.93 12.85
CA GLY A 68 8.63 12.70 13.77
C GLY A 68 9.54 11.54 13.36
N ARG A 69 8.98 10.52 12.68
CA ARG A 69 9.71 9.32 12.23
C ARG A 69 10.41 9.53 10.89
N GLY A 70 9.74 10.14 9.91
CA GLY A 70 10.31 10.53 8.62
C GLY A 70 10.83 9.38 7.75
N LEU A 71 10.23 8.19 7.83
CA LEU A 71 10.57 7.07 6.95
C LEU A 71 9.92 7.23 5.55
N PRO A 72 10.39 6.50 4.52
CA PRO A 72 9.73 6.48 3.21
C PRO A 72 8.22 6.22 3.34
N GLY A 73 7.40 7.03 2.68
CA GLY A 73 5.94 6.94 2.72
C GLY A 73 5.28 7.73 3.85
N ASP A 74 6.04 8.20 4.84
CA ASP A 74 5.46 8.91 5.98
C ASP A 74 4.95 10.29 5.57
N ALA A 75 5.73 11.02 4.76
CA ALA A 75 5.34 12.34 4.27
C ALA A 75 4.09 12.27 3.38
N GLU A 76 3.99 11.25 2.53
CA GLU A 76 2.83 11.02 1.67
C GLU A 76 1.58 10.72 2.50
N LEU A 77 1.68 9.81 3.47
CA LEU A 77 0.56 9.45 4.34
C LEU A 77 0.14 10.60 5.27
N ALA A 78 1.09 11.37 5.81
CA ALA A 78 0.82 12.55 6.63
C ALA A 78 0.09 13.63 5.83
N ALA A 79 0.46 13.83 4.56
CA ALA A 79 -0.24 14.74 3.66
C ALA A 79 -1.68 14.26 3.38
N GLU A 80 -1.89 12.95 3.17
CA GLU A 80 -3.21 12.36 3.00
C GLU A 80 -4.11 12.53 4.23
N LEU A 81 -3.58 12.26 5.43
CA LEU A 81 -4.29 12.44 6.69
C LEU A 81 -4.64 13.92 6.94
N THR A 82 -3.71 14.83 6.68
CA THR A 82 -3.94 16.28 6.79
C THR A 82 -5.05 16.72 5.84
N ALA A 83 -5.02 16.26 4.58
CA ALA A 83 -6.05 16.57 3.61
C ALA A 83 -7.42 15.97 3.98
N ALA A 84 -7.45 14.78 4.60
CA ALA A 84 -8.69 14.20 5.12
C ALA A 84 -9.25 14.96 6.33
N LEU A 85 -8.38 15.59 7.14
CA LEU A 85 -8.78 16.40 8.30
C LEU A 85 -9.28 17.80 7.92
N GLU A 86 -8.66 18.42 6.91
CA GLU A 86 -8.82 19.85 6.57
C GLU A 86 -9.53 20.09 5.23
N GLY A 87 -9.63 19.07 4.37
CA GLY A 87 -9.98 19.21 2.96
C GLY A 87 -8.77 19.60 2.10
N PRO A 88 -8.98 20.24 0.94
CA PRO A 88 -8.85 19.62 -0.39
C PRO A 88 -7.67 18.61 -0.53
N GLY A 89 -7.96 17.49 -1.20
CA GLY A 89 -7.08 16.30 -1.33
C GLY A 89 -5.66 16.56 -1.86
N THR A 90 -4.79 15.55 -1.71
CA THR A 90 -3.35 15.59 -2.04
C THR A 90 -2.98 15.84 -3.52
N GLY A 91 -3.95 15.98 -4.41
CA GLY A 91 -3.75 16.21 -5.84
C GLY A 91 -3.29 14.99 -6.64
N LEU A 92 -2.80 13.93 -5.99
CA LEU A 92 -2.46 12.66 -6.64
C LEU A 92 -3.73 11.85 -6.97
N PRO A 93 -3.86 11.28 -8.18
CA PRO A 93 -4.94 10.36 -8.50
C PRO A 93 -4.87 9.09 -7.63
N PRO A 94 -5.99 8.67 -7.00
CA PRO A 94 -6.05 7.41 -6.28
C PRO A 94 -6.07 6.23 -7.25
N VAL A 95 -5.32 5.16 -6.93
CA VAL A 95 -5.35 3.87 -7.66
C VAL A 95 -5.59 2.72 -6.70
N PRO A 96 -6.39 1.71 -7.06
CA PRO A 96 -6.49 0.50 -6.27
C PRO A 96 -5.10 -0.13 -6.16
N ALA A 97 -4.58 -0.28 -4.95
CA ALA A 97 -3.27 -0.90 -4.74
C ALA A 97 -3.18 -1.53 -3.35
N ASP A 98 -2.82 -2.81 -3.29
CA ASP A 98 -2.40 -3.42 -2.03
C ASP A 98 -0.92 -3.09 -1.79
N LEU A 99 -0.66 -2.15 -0.89
CA LEU A 99 0.71 -1.76 -0.53
C LEU A 99 1.56 -2.92 0.01
N GLY A 100 0.94 -3.96 0.61
CA GLY A 100 1.66 -5.16 1.03
C GLY A 100 2.16 -5.96 -0.18
N ALA A 101 1.30 -6.15 -1.18
CA ALA A 101 1.67 -6.83 -2.43
C ALA A 101 2.69 -6.03 -3.25
N VAL A 102 2.51 -4.70 -3.38
CA VAL A 102 3.48 -3.82 -4.05
C VAL A 102 4.82 -3.84 -3.32
N ALA A 103 4.82 -3.82 -1.99
CA ALA A 103 6.05 -3.89 -1.21
C ALA A 103 6.77 -5.24 -1.36
N ALA A 104 6.02 -6.34 -1.44
CA ALA A 104 6.60 -7.65 -1.71
C ALA A 104 7.28 -7.68 -3.09
N ALA A 105 6.59 -7.21 -4.14
CA ALA A 105 7.15 -7.16 -5.49
C ALA A 105 8.36 -6.23 -5.63
N LEU A 106 8.41 -5.12 -4.89
CA LEU A 106 9.59 -4.22 -4.88
C LEU A 106 10.83 -4.85 -4.24
N GLU A 107 10.67 -5.92 -3.47
CA GLU A 107 11.76 -6.65 -2.84
C GLU A 107 12.05 -7.99 -3.53
N ASP A 108 11.17 -8.42 -4.44
CA ASP A 108 11.33 -9.63 -5.20
C ASP A 108 12.44 -9.46 -6.25
N ALA A 109 13.22 -10.51 -6.49
CA ALA A 109 14.28 -10.48 -7.50
C ALA A 109 13.74 -10.50 -8.93
N ASP A 110 12.47 -10.91 -9.10
CA ASP A 110 11.81 -11.00 -10.39
C ASP A 110 10.97 -9.74 -10.68
N PRO A 111 10.89 -9.32 -11.96
CA PRO A 111 10.07 -8.18 -12.35
C PRO A 111 8.58 -8.48 -12.23
N HIS A 112 7.82 -7.46 -11.82
CA HIS A 112 6.37 -7.53 -11.66
C HIS A 112 5.68 -6.38 -12.41
N VAL A 113 4.35 -6.41 -12.47
CA VAL A 113 3.53 -5.30 -12.97
C VAL A 113 2.33 -5.07 -12.06
N LEU A 114 1.98 -3.81 -11.84
CA LEU A 114 0.73 -3.40 -11.20
C LEU A 114 -0.33 -3.06 -12.25
N ASP A 115 -1.48 -3.74 -12.19
CA ASP A 115 -2.70 -3.36 -12.92
C ASP A 115 -3.36 -2.17 -12.20
N LEU A 116 -3.18 -0.95 -12.72
CA LEU A 116 -3.73 0.28 -12.13
C LEU A 116 -5.27 0.33 -12.13
N ALA A 117 -5.94 -0.53 -12.93
CA ALA A 117 -7.39 -0.59 -12.95
C ALA A 117 -7.95 -1.54 -11.88
N ARG A 118 -7.23 -2.63 -11.55
CA ARG A 118 -7.69 -3.67 -10.60
C ARG A 118 -6.96 -3.67 -9.26
N GLY A 119 -5.75 -3.14 -9.24
CA GLY A 119 -4.80 -3.19 -8.13
C GLY A 119 -4.13 -4.54 -7.93
N ASP A 120 -4.09 -5.39 -8.97
CA ASP A 120 -3.38 -6.66 -8.93
C ASP A 120 -1.90 -6.45 -9.22
N VAL A 121 -1.06 -7.10 -8.42
CA VAL A 121 0.38 -7.22 -8.69
C VAL A 121 0.59 -8.60 -9.31
N LEU A 122 1.09 -8.63 -10.54
CA LEU A 122 1.27 -9.83 -11.34
C LEU A 122 2.76 -10.02 -11.61
N ALA A 123 3.25 -11.26 -11.57
CA ALA A 123 4.60 -11.55 -12.02
C ALA A 123 4.68 -11.36 -13.55
N LEU A 124 5.82 -10.85 -14.04
CA LEU A 124 5.97 -10.53 -15.46
C LEU A 124 5.84 -11.77 -16.35
N ASP A 125 6.32 -12.92 -15.88
CA ASP A 125 6.27 -14.20 -16.57
C ASP A 125 4.83 -14.76 -16.64
N GLU A 126 4.03 -14.64 -15.58
CA GLU A 126 2.61 -15.02 -15.57
C GLU A 126 1.77 -14.21 -16.57
N LEU A 127 2.17 -12.96 -16.83
CA LEU A 127 1.50 -12.11 -17.80
C LEU A 127 1.96 -12.40 -19.24
N THR A 128 3.14 -13.02 -19.43
CA THR A 128 3.81 -13.17 -20.73
C THR A 128 4.05 -14.62 -21.19
N GLY A 129 3.63 -15.64 -20.44
CA GLY A 129 3.66 -17.06 -20.86
C GLY A 129 2.44 -17.84 -20.38
N ASP A 130 1.95 -18.91 -21.01
CA ASP A 130 2.27 -19.61 -22.28
C ASP A 130 0.91 -20.10 -22.84
N GLU A 131 0.71 -19.92 -24.15
CA GLU A 131 -0.38 -20.39 -25.05
C GLU A 131 -1.83 -19.85 -24.83
N PRO A 132 -2.45 -19.22 -25.86
CA PRO A 132 -3.89 -18.98 -25.85
C PRO A 132 -4.62 -20.32 -25.91
N ALA A 133 -5.41 -20.62 -24.86
CA ALA A 133 -6.42 -21.68 -24.92
C ALA A 133 -7.61 -21.24 -25.81
N GLY A 134 -7.41 -21.05 -27.12
CA GLY A 134 -8.49 -20.78 -28.06
C GLY A 134 -8.13 -19.97 -29.31
N ASP A 135 -9.06 -19.99 -30.27
CA ASP A 135 -8.97 -19.39 -31.61
C ASP A 135 -9.27 -17.86 -31.63
N GLU A 136 -9.12 -17.15 -30.50
CA GLU A 136 -9.36 -15.71 -30.41
C GLU A 136 -8.12 -14.96 -29.89
N PRO A 137 -7.51 -14.05 -30.66
CA PRO A 137 -6.41 -13.23 -30.18
C PRO A 137 -7.00 -12.10 -29.32
N ALA A 138 -7.22 -12.34 -28.03
CA ALA A 138 -7.09 -11.26 -27.08
C ALA A 138 -5.61 -10.86 -27.09
N GLY A 139 -5.26 -9.81 -27.83
CA GLY A 139 -3.87 -9.36 -27.95
C GLY A 139 -3.23 -9.27 -26.56
N GLU A 140 -2.12 -9.99 -26.37
CA GLU A 140 -1.38 -9.99 -25.12
C GLU A 140 -1.04 -8.54 -24.76
N PRO A 141 -1.24 -8.11 -23.49
CA PRO A 141 -0.91 -6.75 -23.09
C PRO A 141 0.60 -6.54 -23.31
N SER A 142 0.96 -5.61 -24.18
CA SER A 142 2.37 -5.26 -24.36
C SER A 142 2.85 -4.46 -23.16
N LEU A 143 4.05 -4.78 -22.68
CA LEU A 143 4.74 -4.08 -21.60
C LEU A 143 5.99 -3.35 -22.11
N ASP A 144 6.26 -3.44 -23.41
CA ASP A 144 7.25 -2.61 -24.09
C ASP A 144 6.67 -1.21 -24.28
N HIS A 145 7.30 -0.21 -23.69
CA HIS A 145 6.84 1.17 -23.75
C HIS A 145 6.92 1.76 -25.16
N ALA A 146 7.68 1.12 -26.06
CA ALA A 146 7.76 1.48 -27.47
C ALA A 146 6.63 0.86 -28.31
N ASP A 147 5.89 -0.11 -27.77
CA ASP A 147 4.78 -0.76 -28.44
C ASP A 147 3.52 0.11 -28.38
N ALA A 148 2.79 0.19 -29.50
CA ALA A 148 1.53 0.93 -29.57
C ALA A 148 0.41 0.27 -28.75
N ALA A 149 0.55 -1.01 -28.39
CA ALA A 149 -0.37 -1.74 -27.52
C ALA A 149 -0.11 -1.52 -26.02
N TYR A 150 0.99 -0.85 -25.63
CA TYR A 150 1.25 -0.52 -24.22
C TYR A 150 0.27 0.55 -23.74
N ASP A 151 -0.46 0.22 -22.67
CA ASP A 151 -1.38 1.14 -22.01
C ASP A 151 -0.75 1.67 -20.70
N PRO A 152 -0.12 2.86 -20.72
CA PRO A 152 0.50 3.45 -19.52
C PRO A 152 -0.54 3.86 -18.47
N GLY A 153 -1.82 3.94 -18.84
CA GLY A 153 -2.91 4.20 -17.90
C GLY A 153 -3.35 2.95 -17.14
N ARG A 154 -2.90 1.77 -17.57
CA ARG A 154 -3.30 0.48 -17.00
C ARG A 154 -2.14 -0.29 -16.38
N TRP A 155 -0.96 -0.26 -16.97
CA TRP A 155 0.16 -1.10 -16.56
C TRP A 155 1.31 -0.28 -16.02
N LEU A 156 1.63 -0.48 -14.74
CA LEU A 156 2.77 0.15 -14.09
C LEU A 156 3.84 -0.92 -13.74
N PRO A 157 4.96 -0.98 -14.49
CA PRO A 157 6.02 -1.94 -14.23
C PRO A 157 6.68 -1.72 -12.86
N ILE A 158 6.90 -2.81 -12.13
CA ILE A 158 7.66 -2.83 -10.88
C ILE A 158 9.02 -3.48 -11.20
N PRO A 159 10.13 -2.72 -11.11
CA PRO A 159 11.45 -3.27 -11.38
C PRO A 159 11.82 -4.32 -10.33
N PRO A 160 12.69 -5.29 -10.67
CA PRO A 160 13.19 -6.25 -9.71
C PRO A 160 13.91 -5.52 -8.57
N GLY A 161 13.62 -5.96 -7.35
CA GLY A 161 14.28 -5.54 -6.13
C GLY A 161 15.77 -5.90 -6.16
N ALA A 162 16.58 -5.07 -5.49
CA ALA A 162 17.96 -5.43 -5.24
C ALA A 162 17.98 -6.62 -4.27
N VAL A 163 18.59 -7.73 -4.69
CA VAL A 163 18.78 -8.91 -3.83
C VAL A 163 19.62 -8.50 -2.62
N PRO A 164 19.08 -8.47 -1.39
CA PRO A 164 19.89 -8.19 -0.22
C PRO A 164 20.81 -9.40 0.02
N ASP A 165 22.05 -9.14 0.45
CA ASP A 165 22.89 -10.19 1.02
C ASP A 165 22.13 -10.86 2.19
N GLU A 166 21.99 -12.18 2.13
CA GLU A 166 21.22 -12.98 3.09
C GLU A 166 21.81 -12.81 4.50
N ASP A 167 21.11 -12.11 5.40
CA ASP A 167 21.46 -12.07 6.83
C ASP A 167 20.26 -12.50 7.69
N GLU A 168 20.57 -13.34 8.67
CA GLU A 168 19.68 -14.26 9.37
C GLU A 168 18.73 -13.58 10.37
N GLY A 169 17.52 -14.14 10.49
CA GLY A 169 16.77 -14.23 11.75
C GLY A 169 16.56 -12.93 12.53
N THR A 170 15.74 -12.02 12.01
CA THR A 170 15.29 -10.83 12.76
C THR A 170 14.15 -11.18 13.73
N PRO A 171 14.23 -10.82 15.03
CA PRO A 171 13.19 -11.13 16.02
C PRO A 171 11.83 -10.44 15.74
N GLY A 172 10.73 -11.04 16.22
CA GLY A 172 9.35 -10.73 15.82
C GLY A 172 8.89 -9.27 15.97
N ASP A 173 9.34 -8.53 16.98
CA ASP A 173 8.99 -7.10 17.16
C ASP A 173 9.56 -6.21 16.02
N ALA A 174 10.65 -6.67 15.39
CA ALA A 174 11.22 -6.01 14.22
C ALA A 174 10.54 -6.43 12.91
N GLN A 175 9.71 -7.48 12.90
CA GLN A 175 8.97 -7.90 11.72
C GLN A 175 7.78 -6.97 11.43
N GLU A 176 7.04 -6.55 12.46
CA GLU A 176 5.93 -5.59 12.33
C GLU A 176 6.42 -4.22 11.85
N ALA A 177 7.45 -3.68 12.50
CA ALA A 177 8.08 -2.44 12.09
C ALA A 177 8.68 -2.53 10.67
N ARG A 178 9.16 -3.71 10.26
CA ARG A 178 9.65 -3.97 8.90
C ARG A 178 8.51 -4.00 7.89
N GLU A 179 7.38 -4.62 8.21
CA GLU A 179 6.18 -4.63 7.37
C GLU A 179 5.60 -3.22 7.20
N ASP A 180 5.51 -2.45 8.29
CA ASP A 180 5.09 -1.05 8.25
C ASP A 180 6.03 -0.22 7.35
N ALA A 181 7.34 -0.35 7.53
CA ALA A 181 8.32 0.33 6.69
C ALA A 181 8.29 -0.12 5.22
N ARG A 182 7.96 -1.40 4.95
CA ARG A 182 7.75 -1.96 3.61
C ARG A 182 6.58 -1.25 2.91
N ARG A 183 5.45 -1.13 3.60
CA ARG A 183 4.29 -0.40 3.07
C ARG A 183 4.59 1.06 2.81
N GLY A 184 5.34 1.71 3.70
CA GLY A 184 5.81 3.07 3.50
C GLY A 184 6.64 3.22 2.22
N ARG A 185 7.59 2.30 1.97
CA ARG A 185 8.35 2.28 0.70
C ARG A 185 7.45 2.12 -0.53
N ALA A 186 6.48 1.21 -0.47
CA ALA A 186 5.52 1.03 -1.57
C ALA A 186 4.68 2.28 -1.82
N ARG A 187 4.21 2.97 -0.76
CA ARG A 187 3.48 4.23 -0.89
C ARG A 187 4.35 5.30 -1.55
N LYS A 188 5.58 5.47 -1.07
CA LYS A 188 6.51 6.43 -1.67
C LYS A 188 6.77 6.10 -3.14
N TRP A 189 6.97 4.83 -3.47
CA TRP A 189 7.17 4.40 -4.84
C TRP A 189 5.98 4.75 -5.74
N LEU A 190 4.74 4.52 -5.30
CA LEU A 190 3.54 4.96 -6.03
C LEU A 190 3.51 6.48 -6.23
N ALA A 191 3.84 7.24 -5.18
CA ALA A 191 3.87 8.71 -5.25
C ALA A 191 4.93 9.23 -6.21
N ASP A 192 6.10 8.59 -6.27
CA ASP A 192 7.16 8.91 -7.25
C ASP A 192 6.71 8.63 -8.70
N HIS A 193 5.72 7.73 -8.89
CA HIS A 193 5.05 7.47 -10.18
C HIS A 193 3.77 8.30 -10.37
N GLY A 194 3.47 9.23 -9.47
CA GLY A 194 2.33 10.15 -9.60
C GLY A 194 0.99 9.58 -9.14
N TYR A 195 0.99 8.51 -8.33
CA TYR A 195 -0.23 7.89 -7.81
C TYR A 195 -0.26 7.90 -6.28
N ARG A 196 -1.46 7.80 -5.70
CA ARG A 196 -1.63 7.43 -4.28
C ARG A 196 -2.40 6.13 -4.14
N PRO A 197 -2.11 5.30 -3.13
CA PRO A 197 -2.86 4.08 -2.91
C PRO A 197 -4.31 4.40 -2.50
N ALA A 198 -5.22 3.53 -2.91
CA ALA A 198 -6.59 3.48 -2.44
C ALA A 198 -7.01 2.01 -2.23
N PRO A 199 -7.95 1.74 -1.31
CA PRO A 199 -8.49 0.41 -1.12
C PRO A 199 -9.06 -0.17 -2.42
N ARG A 200 -8.88 -1.48 -2.63
CA ARG A 200 -9.41 -2.16 -3.81
C ARG A 200 -10.94 -2.19 -3.73
N THR A 201 -11.62 -1.66 -4.74
CA THR A 201 -13.07 -1.79 -4.91
C THR A 201 -13.31 -3.07 -5.71
N LEU A 202 -13.62 -4.17 -5.02
CA LEU A 202 -14.04 -5.43 -5.63
C LEU A 202 -15.50 -5.37 -6.08
#